data_AF-A0A7X2I4W1-F1
#
_entry.id   AF-A0A7X2I4W1-F1
#
_cell.length_a   1.000
_cell.length_b   1.000
_cell.length_c   1.000
_cell.angle_alpha   90.00
_cell.angle_beta   90.00
_cell.angle_gamma   90.00
#
_symmetry.space_group_name_H-M   'P 1'
#
loop_
_entity.id
_entity.type
_entity.pdbx_description
1 polymer ?
#
loop_
_entity_poly.entity_id
_entity_poly.type
_entity_poly.pdbx_seq_one_letter_code
_entity_poly.pdbx_strand_id
1 'polypeptide(L)'
;MTRFIPSEEIDEQQVRHWHFGGVRNGTFNKGFAAMPEMTSDPALLPLAEESVAEPQPEELEAAPVPELELDDVPLPVPGISEEELQQQLEQARQEAYAQGLEQGQQQAAQEWQARMADYQNNLGRETAQRLNEVLHAAQTGVQGLQQQMAPDLLQLAVDIARQVVRQELRCNPQALQPVVAEALDMLGADTKPAVVRLNPEDFQQLQAHLRAALPNPKLEWLSDPTVAKGGCLVESQGAQIDGSLERRWQRAVAALGLVSTWYDGGAGHGN
;
A
#
# COMPACT_ATOMS: atom_id res chain seq x y z
N MET A 1 -5.35 -21.98 -8.56
CA MET A 1 -6.73 -22.52 -8.64
C MET A 1 -7.39 -21.88 -9.85
N THR A 2 -7.45 -22.59 -10.97
CA THR A 2 -8.10 -22.13 -12.19
C THR A 2 -9.60 -22.34 -12.02
N ARG A 3 -10.38 -21.26 -11.91
CA ARG A 3 -11.84 -21.33 -11.84
C ARG A 3 -12.38 -21.56 -13.25
N PHE A 4 -13.04 -22.69 -13.46
CA PHE A 4 -13.81 -22.97 -14.66
C PHE A 4 -15.13 -22.19 -14.56
N ILE A 5 -15.38 -21.26 -15.48
CA ILE A 5 -16.64 -20.51 -15.53
C ILE A 5 -17.58 -21.26 -16.48
N PRO A 6 -18.70 -21.80 -16.00
CA PRO A 6 -19.69 -22.47 -16.84
C PRO A 6 -20.36 -21.47 -17.79
N SER A 7 -20.73 -21.92 -18.99
CA SER A 7 -21.23 -21.09 -20.09
C SER A 7 -22.51 -20.28 -19.79
N GLU A 8 -23.18 -20.59 -18.69
CA GLU A 8 -24.41 -19.94 -18.22
C GLU A 8 -24.14 -18.62 -17.44
N GLU A 9 -22.90 -18.37 -16.99
CA GLU A 9 -22.49 -17.14 -16.28
C GLU A 9 -22.02 -16.00 -17.21
N ILE A 10 -22.05 -16.21 -18.54
CA ILE A 10 -21.62 -15.22 -19.53
C ILE A 10 -22.84 -14.38 -19.94
N ASP A 11 -22.95 -13.18 -19.39
CA ASP A 11 -23.92 -12.17 -19.85
C ASP A 11 -23.56 -11.76 -21.29
N GLU A 12 -24.47 -11.99 -22.25
CA GLU A 12 -24.24 -11.75 -23.68
C GLU A 12 -23.83 -10.28 -23.96
N GLN A 13 -24.18 -9.34 -23.07
CA GLN A 13 -23.81 -7.93 -23.18
C GLN A 13 -22.35 -7.62 -22.85
N GLN A 14 -21.59 -8.57 -22.27
CA GLN A 14 -20.18 -8.38 -21.90
C GLN A 14 -19.19 -9.14 -22.79
N VAL A 15 -19.66 -9.88 -23.80
CA VAL A 15 -18.79 -10.55 -24.77
C VAL A 15 -18.44 -9.59 -25.90
N ARG A 16 -17.20 -9.07 -25.87
CA ARG A 16 -16.64 -8.37 -27.03
C ARG A 16 -16.31 -9.38 -28.11
N HIS A 17 -17.19 -9.52 -29.10
CA HIS A 17 -16.88 -10.26 -30.32
C HIS A 17 -15.81 -9.52 -31.13
N TRP A 18 -14.61 -10.09 -31.18
CA TRP A 18 -13.55 -9.60 -32.06
C TRP A 18 -13.82 -10.11 -33.47
N HIS A 19 -14.34 -9.25 -34.33
CA HIS A 19 -14.38 -9.49 -35.76
C HIS A 19 -13.05 -9.08 -36.38
N PHE A 20 -12.22 -10.07 -36.70
CA PHE A 20 -11.07 -9.84 -37.58
C PHE A 20 -11.60 -9.73 -39.02
N GLY A 21 -11.62 -8.50 -39.53
CA GLY A 21 -11.94 -8.22 -40.93
C GLY A 21 -10.95 -8.93 -41.86
N GLY A 22 -11.48 -9.62 -42.87
CA GLY A 22 -10.68 -10.35 -43.85
C GLY A 22 -9.71 -9.44 -44.59
N VAL A 23 -8.47 -9.92 -44.74
CA VAL A 23 -7.41 -9.22 -45.47
C VAL A 23 -7.72 -9.29 -46.96
N ARG A 24 -8.45 -8.29 -47.49
CA ARG A 24 -8.47 -8.00 -48.92
C ARG A 24 -8.50 -6.48 -49.16
N ASN A 25 -7.44 -6.04 -49.84
CA ASN A 25 -7.27 -4.80 -50.58
C ASN A 25 -7.99 -3.53 -50.11
N GLY A 26 -7.19 -2.62 -49.56
CA GLY A 26 -7.21 -1.21 -49.91
C GLY A 26 -8.40 -0.40 -49.39
N THR A 27 -8.27 0.15 -48.18
CA THR A 27 -8.48 1.56 -47.84
C THR A 27 -8.41 1.72 -46.31
N PHE A 28 -7.43 2.47 -45.81
CA PHE A 28 -7.26 2.76 -44.39
C PHE A 28 -8.30 3.82 -43.97
N ASN A 29 -9.24 3.45 -43.10
CA ASN A 29 -10.14 4.39 -42.45
C ASN A 29 -9.43 5.04 -41.25
N LYS A 30 -9.48 6.37 -41.18
CA LYS A 30 -8.79 7.21 -40.18
C LYS A 30 -9.41 7.02 -38.80
N GLY A 31 -8.61 6.57 -37.81
CA GLY A 31 -9.09 6.43 -36.43
C GLY A 31 -8.05 6.13 -35.35
N PHE A 32 -6.75 6.24 -35.61
CA PHE A 32 -5.74 6.17 -34.54
C PHE A 32 -4.88 7.44 -34.54
N ALA A 33 -4.88 8.09 -33.38
CA ALA A 33 -4.07 9.26 -33.07
C ALA A 33 -2.59 8.86 -33.00
N ALA A 34 -1.74 9.68 -33.60
CA ALA A 34 -0.29 9.52 -33.60
C ALA A 34 0.30 9.64 -32.18
N MET A 35 1.21 8.72 -31.84
CA MET A 35 2.10 8.85 -30.69
C MET A 35 3.35 9.68 -31.06
N PRO A 36 4.00 10.37 -30.09
CA PRO A 36 5.15 11.23 -30.35
C PRO A 36 6.44 10.44 -30.64
N GLU A 37 7.29 11.02 -31.48
CA GLU A 37 8.62 10.50 -31.84
C GLU A 37 9.57 10.52 -30.64
N MET A 38 10.23 9.39 -30.37
CA MET A 38 11.33 9.29 -29.42
C MET A 38 12.61 9.87 -30.04
N THR A 39 13.11 10.93 -29.42
CA THR A 39 14.46 11.47 -29.66
C THR A 39 15.52 10.53 -29.09
N SER A 40 16.48 10.10 -29.92
CA SER A 40 17.64 9.31 -29.52
C SER A 40 18.74 10.18 -28.88
N ASP A 41 19.16 9.78 -27.68
CA ASP A 41 20.26 10.30 -26.86
C ASP A 41 21.64 9.92 -27.47
N PRO A 42 22.61 10.84 -27.66
CA PRO A 42 23.82 10.57 -28.44
C PRO A 42 25.02 9.97 -27.66
N ALA A 43 24.81 9.30 -26.52
CA ALA A 43 25.93 8.94 -25.62
C ALA A 43 26.13 7.44 -25.30
N LEU A 44 25.77 6.51 -26.19
CA LEU A 44 26.19 5.10 -26.05
C LEU A 44 26.64 4.52 -27.40
N LEU A 45 27.93 4.21 -27.49
CA LEU A 45 28.64 3.66 -28.65
C LEU A 45 28.15 2.23 -28.97
N PRO A 46 27.83 1.89 -30.24
CA PRO A 46 27.72 0.51 -30.68
C PRO A 46 29.10 -0.11 -30.94
N LEU A 47 29.31 -1.32 -30.43
CA LEU A 47 30.40 -2.22 -30.82
C LEU A 47 30.28 -2.52 -32.33
N ALA A 48 31.43 -2.56 -33.00
CA ALA A 48 31.58 -2.62 -34.44
C ALA A 48 30.88 -3.84 -35.07
N GLU A 49 30.00 -3.58 -36.04
CA GLU A 49 29.64 -4.54 -37.07
C GLU A 49 30.71 -4.48 -38.17
N GLU A 50 31.49 -5.55 -38.31
CA GLU A 50 32.35 -5.77 -39.48
C GLU A 50 31.46 -5.93 -40.71
N SER A 51 31.38 -4.86 -41.49
CA SER A 51 30.84 -4.82 -42.84
C SER A 51 31.66 -5.72 -43.75
N VAL A 52 31.11 -6.88 -44.14
CA VAL A 52 31.59 -7.64 -45.30
C VAL A 52 31.30 -6.81 -46.54
N ALA A 53 32.33 -6.16 -47.06
CA ALA A 53 32.26 -5.38 -48.30
C ALA A 53 32.03 -6.32 -49.49
N GLU A 54 30.94 -6.10 -50.24
CA GLU A 54 30.79 -6.58 -51.61
C GLU A 54 31.86 -5.92 -52.50
N PRO A 55 32.74 -6.68 -53.19
CA PRO A 55 33.69 -6.09 -54.12
C PRO A 55 32.96 -5.60 -55.38
N GLN A 56 33.11 -4.31 -55.67
CA GLN A 56 32.72 -3.72 -56.95
C GLN A 56 33.71 -4.16 -58.06
N PRO A 57 33.27 -4.31 -59.32
CA PRO A 57 34.18 -4.70 -60.41
C PRO A 57 35.11 -3.54 -60.76
N GLU A 58 36.39 -3.66 -60.40
CA GLU A 58 37.44 -2.81 -60.99
C GLU A 58 37.69 -3.25 -62.44
N GLU A 59 37.46 -2.32 -63.36
CA GLU A 59 37.79 -2.43 -64.77
C GLU A 59 39.32 -2.35 -64.92
N LEU A 60 39.97 -3.52 -64.84
CA LEU A 60 41.42 -3.66 -65.03
C LEU A 60 41.77 -3.40 -66.50
N GLU A 61 42.41 -2.25 -66.74
CA GLU A 61 43.15 -1.93 -67.97
C GLU A 61 44.09 -3.10 -68.32
N ALA A 62 43.94 -3.64 -69.54
CA ALA A 62 44.77 -4.71 -70.05
C ALA A 62 46.22 -4.24 -70.23
N ALA A 63 47.07 -4.50 -69.23
CA ALA A 63 48.52 -4.45 -69.39
C ALA A 63 48.96 -5.56 -70.38
N PRO A 64 49.91 -5.29 -71.30
CA PRO A 64 50.37 -6.31 -72.24
C PRO A 64 51.05 -7.43 -71.46
N VAL A 65 50.50 -8.63 -71.56
CA VAL A 65 51.10 -9.85 -71.01
C VAL A 65 52.41 -10.09 -71.77
N PRO A 66 53.59 -10.10 -71.11
CA PRO A 66 54.80 -10.57 -71.77
C PRO A 66 54.59 -12.04 -72.15
N GLU A 67 54.85 -12.37 -73.41
CA GLU A 67 54.74 -13.72 -73.94
C GLU A 67 55.81 -14.59 -73.26
N LEU A 68 55.40 -15.26 -72.18
CA LEU A 68 56.18 -16.28 -71.51
C LEU A 68 56.13 -17.53 -72.40
N GLU A 69 57.26 -17.87 -73.00
CA GLU A 69 57.47 -19.19 -73.61
C GLU A 69 57.21 -20.24 -72.52
N LEU A 70 56.06 -20.91 -72.62
CA LEU A 70 55.70 -22.05 -71.80
C LEU A 70 56.55 -23.23 -72.25
N ASP A 71 57.69 -23.42 -71.60
CA ASP A 71 58.31 -24.75 -71.55
C ASP A 71 57.29 -25.71 -70.91
N ASP A 72 56.81 -26.66 -71.72
CA ASP A 72 55.92 -27.76 -71.34
C ASP A 72 56.57 -28.58 -70.22
N VAL A 73 56.34 -28.17 -68.97
CA VAL A 73 56.50 -29.04 -67.80
C VAL A 73 55.13 -29.66 -67.55
N PRO A 74 54.94 -30.97 -67.82
CA PRO A 74 53.67 -31.62 -67.55
C PRO A 74 53.44 -31.59 -66.04
N LEU A 75 52.49 -30.76 -65.58
CA LEU A 75 51.92 -30.92 -64.25
C LEU A 75 51.07 -32.19 -64.28
N PRO A 76 51.42 -33.24 -63.52
CA PRO A 76 50.52 -34.37 -63.36
C PRO A 76 49.42 -33.90 -62.42
N VAL A 77 48.31 -33.41 -62.98
CA VAL A 77 47.05 -33.43 -62.24
C VAL A 77 46.62 -34.89 -62.19
N PRO A 78 46.70 -35.59 -61.04
CA PRO A 78 46.13 -36.92 -60.96
C PRO A 78 44.64 -36.78 -61.25
N GLY A 79 44.20 -37.33 -62.38
CA GLY A 79 42.79 -37.44 -62.70
C GLY A 79 42.15 -38.39 -61.70
N ILE A 80 41.57 -37.83 -60.64
CA ILE A 80 40.67 -38.56 -59.76
C ILE A 80 39.60 -39.16 -60.68
N SER A 81 39.42 -40.48 -60.62
CA SER A 81 38.41 -41.13 -61.45
C SER A 81 37.01 -40.66 -61.04
N GLU A 82 36.08 -40.62 -61.99
CA GLU A 82 34.72 -40.11 -61.75
C GLU A 82 33.99 -40.90 -60.64
N GLU A 83 34.35 -42.18 -60.45
CA GLU A 83 33.86 -43.04 -59.37
C GLU A 83 34.45 -42.66 -58.00
N GLU A 84 35.74 -42.31 -57.91
CA GLU A 84 36.38 -41.87 -56.66
C GLU A 84 35.82 -40.52 -56.18
N LEU A 85 35.53 -39.61 -57.10
CA LEU A 85 34.92 -38.32 -56.79
C LEU A 85 33.51 -38.49 -56.20
N GLN A 86 32.71 -39.40 -56.75
CA GLN A 86 31.36 -39.70 -56.24
C GLN A 86 31.39 -40.31 -54.84
N GLN A 87 32.36 -41.19 -54.56
CA GLN A 87 32.52 -41.77 -53.22
C GLN A 87 32.93 -40.72 -52.18
N GLN A 88 33.83 -39.81 -52.52
CA GLN A 88 34.22 -38.71 -51.64
C GLN A 88 33.05 -37.76 -51.34
N LEU A 89 32.22 -37.46 -52.35
CA LEU A 89 31.02 -36.63 -52.15
C LEU A 89 29.99 -37.31 -51.26
N GLU A 90 29.76 -38.61 -51.42
CA GLU A 90 28.81 -39.35 -50.58
C GLU A 90 29.32 -39.46 -49.14
N GLN A 91 30.63 -39.68 -48.92
CA GLN A 91 31.25 -39.65 -47.59
C GLN A 91 31.11 -38.27 -46.94
N ALA A 92 31.46 -37.20 -47.65
CA ALA A 92 31.32 -35.83 -47.16
C ALA A 92 29.86 -35.51 -46.82
N ARG A 93 28.90 -36.00 -47.60
CA ARG A 93 27.46 -35.85 -47.32
C ARG A 93 27.04 -36.56 -46.05
N GLN A 94 27.50 -37.80 -45.85
CA GLN A 94 27.18 -38.58 -44.65
C GLN A 94 27.80 -37.97 -43.39
N GLU A 95 29.05 -37.52 -43.47
CA GLU A 95 29.74 -36.84 -42.37
C GLU A 95 29.06 -35.52 -42.02
N ALA A 96 28.75 -34.68 -43.01
CA ALA A 96 28.03 -33.42 -42.79
C ALA A 96 26.64 -33.66 -42.19
N TYR A 97 25.94 -34.70 -42.65
CA TYR A 97 24.64 -35.09 -42.10
C TYR A 97 24.76 -35.55 -40.64
N ALA A 98 25.75 -36.39 -40.32
CA ALA A 98 25.99 -36.86 -38.96
C ALA A 98 26.36 -35.70 -38.02
N GLN A 99 27.25 -34.80 -38.46
CA GLN A 99 27.63 -33.60 -37.71
C GLN A 99 26.44 -32.66 -37.50
N GLY A 100 25.64 -32.41 -38.54
CA GLY A 100 24.43 -31.57 -38.42
C GLY A 100 23.39 -32.17 -37.48
N LEU A 101 23.23 -33.50 -37.49
CA LEU A 101 22.33 -34.21 -36.57
C LEU A 101 22.80 -34.12 -35.12
N GLU A 102 24.10 -34.30 -34.88
CA GLU A 102 24.68 -34.16 -33.54
C GLU A 102 24.59 -32.71 -33.03
N GLN A 103 24.94 -31.73 -33.85
CA GLN A 103 24.81 -30.31 -33.53
C GLN A 103 23.36 -29.93 -33.24
N GLY A 104 22.41 -30.40 -34.05
CA GLY A 104 20.98 -30.17 -33.84
C GLY A 104 20.47 -30.78 -32.53
N GLN A 105 20.93 -31.99 -32.18
CA GLN A 105 20.59 -32.61 -30.89
C GLN A 105 21.17 -31.83 -29.70
N GLN A 106 22.42 -31.38 -29.79
CA GLN A 106 23.05 -30.59 -28.75
C GLN A 106 22.36 -29.23 -28.57
N GLN A 107 22.06 -28.52 -29.66
CA GLN A 107 21.32 -27.25 -29.62
C GLN A 107 19.92 -27.45 -29.03
N ALA A 108 19.18 -28.46 -29.49
CA ALA A 108 17.85 -28.76 -28.95
C ALA A 108 17.89 -29.10 -27.46
N ALA A 109 18.90 -29.85 -27.00
CA ALA A 109 19.09 -30.16 -25.58
C ALA A 109 19.39 -28.90 -24.75
N GLN A 110 20.25 -28.01 -25.25
CA GLN A 110 20.58 -26.75 -24.58
C GLN A 110 19.37 -25.81 -24.51
N GLU A 111 18.65 -25.63 -25.62
CA GLU A 111 17.42 -24.84 -25.65
C GLU A 111 16.35 -25.38 -24.71
N TRP A 112 16.19 -26.71 -24.68
CA TRP A 112 15.26 -27.36 -23.76
C TRP A 112 15.64 -27.09 -22.29
N GLN A 113 16.92 -27.25 -21.94
CA GLN A 113 17.41 -26.98 -20.59
C GLN A 113 17.20 -25.51 -20.20
N ALA A 114 17.50 -24.57 -21.11
CA ALA A 114 17.27 -23.14 -20.89
C ALA A 114 15.79 -22.84 -20.64
N ARG A 115 14.89 -23.35 -21.49
CA ARG A 115 13.44 -23.19 -21.33
C ARG A 115 12.92 -23.78 -20.03
N MET A 116 13.44 -24.94 -19.61
CA MET A 116 13.05 -25.56 -18.34
C MET A 116 13.56 -24.78 -17.13
N ALA A 117 14.76 -24.22 -17.18
CA ALA A 117 15.29 -23.36 -16.13
C ALA A 117 14.47 -22.07 -16.01
N ASP A 118 14.15 -21.43 -17.14
CA ASP A 118 13.31 -20.23 -17.17
C ASP A 118 11.90 -20.48 -16.64
N TYR A 119 11.29 -21.61 -17.03
CA TYR A 119 9.99 -22.01 -16.53
C TYR A 119 9.99 -22.20 -15.00
N GLN A 120 10.99 -22.90 -14.46
CA GLN A 120 11.12 -23.11 -13.01
C GLN A 120 11.36 -21.79 -12.26
N ASN A 121 12.21 -20.92 -12.80
CA ASN A 121 12.48 -19.60 -12.22
C ASN A 121 11.21 -18.73 -12.20
N ASN A 122 10.43 -18.74 -13.29
CA ASN A 122 9.18 -17.99 -13.38
C ASN A 122 8.15 -18.53 -12.38
N LEU A 123 7.99 -19.85 -12.29
CA LEU A 123 7.10 -20.47 -11.31
C LEU A 123 7.50 -20.11 -9.86
N GLY A 124 8.80 -20.14 -9.57
CA GLY A 124 9.34 -19.72 -8.27
C GLY A 124 9.06 -18.26 -7.96
N ARG A 125 9.24 -17.37 -8.95
CA ARG A 125 8.93 -15.93 -8.82
C ARG A 125 7.44 -15.68 -8.59
N GLU A 126 6.56 -16.30 -9.37
CA GLU A 126 5.11 -16.17 -9.20
C GLU A 126 4.67 -16.67 -7.82
N THR A 127 5.23 -17.80 -7.37
CA THR A 127 4.90 -18.36 -6.05
C THR A 127 5.37 -17.43 -4.93
N ALA A 128 6.58 -16.89 -5.05
CA ALA A 128 7.11 -15.93 -4.09
C ALA A 128 6.28 -14.64 -4.05
N GLN A 129 5.84 -14.13 -5.21
CA GLN A 129 4.96 -12.96 -5.31
C GLN A 129 3.62 -13.20 -4.61
N ARG A 130 2.95 -14.31 -4.90
CA ARG A 130 1.68 -14.67 -4.24
C ARG A 130 1.84 -14.82 -2.72
N LEU A 131 2.94 -15.43 -2.27
CA LEU A 131 3.22 -15.54 -0.85
C LEU A 131 3.42 -14.17 -0.20
N ASN A 132 4.14 -13.27 -0.87
CA ASN A 132 4.37 -11.91 -0.41
C ASN A 132 3.06 -11.10 -0.33
N GLU A 133 2.17 -11.26 -1.31
CA GLU A 133 0.82 -10.65 -1.29
C GLU A 133 0.00 -11.12 -0.10
N VAL A 134 -0.01 -12.43 0.20
CA VAL A 134 -0.70 -12.99 1.36
C VAL A 134 -0.12 -12.46 2.66
N LEU A 135 1.21 -12.38 2.78
CA LEU A 135 1.88 -11.82 3.95
C LEU A 135 1.53 -10.35 4.15
N HIS A 136 1.55 -9.56 3.07
CA HIS A 136 1.16 -8.15 3.13
C HIS A 136 -0.31 -8.00 3.54
N ALA A 137 -1.21 -8.79 2.96
CA ALA A 137 -2.63 -8.77 3.33
C ALA A 137 -2.85 -9.16 4.81
N ALA A 138 -2.10 -10.14 5.32
CA ALA A 138 -2.15 -10.52 6.73
C ALA A 138 -1.65 -9.40 7.64
N GLN A 139 -0.53 -8.74 7.30
CA GLN A 139 0.00 -7.60 8.07
C GLN A 139 -1.00 -6.45 8.10
N THR A 140 -1.54 -6.07 6.94
CA THR A 140 -2.58 -5.03 6.84
C THR A 140 -3.84 -5.43 7.61
N GLY A 141 -4.25 -6.70 7.55
CA GLY A 141 -5.40 -7.22 8.29
C GLY A 141 -5.22 -7.11 9.81
N VAL A 142 -4.05 -7.46 10.33
CA VAL A 142 -3.73 -7.32 11.77
C VAL A 142 -3.72 -5.86 12.19
N GLN A 143 -3.12 -4.97 11.40
CA GLN A 143 -3.11 -3.53 11.70
C GLN A 143 -4.54 -2.94 11.66
N GLY A 144 -5.35 -3.33 10.68
CA GLY A 144 -6.74 -2.93 10.58
C GLY A 144 -7.56 -3.38 11.80
N LEU A 145 -7.38 -4.62 12.24
CA LEU A 145 -8.03 -5.14 13.44
C LEU A 145 -7.66 -4.34 14.69
N GLN A 146 -6.38 -4.02 14.87
CA GLN A 146 -5.91 -3.22 16.00
C GLN A 146 -6.53 -1.81 16.00
N GLN A 147 -6.59 -1.17 14.83
CA GLN A 147 -7.20 0.15 14.70
C GLN A 147 -8.71 0.14 14.95
N GLN A 148 -9.40 -0.93 14.55
CA GLN A 148 -10.83 -1.11 14.79
C GLN A 148 -11.14 -1.37 16.27
N MET A 149 -10.28 -2.11 16.97
CA MET A 149 -10.47 -2.44 18.40
C MET A 149 -10.06 -1.31 19.35
N ALA A 150 -9.13 -0.45 18.94
CA ALA A 150 -8.64 0.66 19.76
C ALA A 150 -9.75 1.57 20.34
N PRO A 151 -10.73 2.07 19.55
CA PRO A 151 -11.80 2.92 20.08
C PRO A 151 -12.68 2.18 21.09
N ASP A 152 -13.02 0.92 20.83
CA ASP A 152 -13.88 0.12 21.73
C ASP A 152 -13.19 -0.16 23.06
N LEU A 153 -11.89 -0.49 23.03
CA LEU A 153 -11.08 -0.68 24.24
C LEU A 153 -10.95 0.61 25.04
N LEU A 154 -10.74 1.74 24.35
CA LEU A 154 -10.67 3.04 24.99
C LEU A 154 -12.01 3.40 25.66
N GLN A 155 -13.12 3.18 24.97
CA GLN A 155 -14.46 3.42 25.50
C GLN A 155 -14.74 2.56 26.74
N LEU A 156 -14.39 1.27 26.70
CA LEU A 156 -14.54 0.38 27.85
C LEU A 156 -13.69 0.81 29.05
N ALA A 157 -12.42 1.20 28.80
CA ALA A 157 -11.53 1.69 29.85
C ALA A 157 -12.08 2.97 30.49
N VAL A 158 -12.62 3.87 29.67
CA VAL A 158 -13.30 5.09 30.10
C VAL A 158 -14.53 4.74 30.95
N ASP A 159 -15.40 3.83 30.52
CA ASP A 159 -16.59 3.46 31.30
C ASP A 159 -16.23 2.80 32.65
N ILE A 160 -15.19 1.96 32.70
CA ILE A 160 -14.68 1.39 33.95
C ILE A 160 -14.15 2.49 34.87
N ALA A 161 -13.32 3.40 34.34
CA ALA A 161 -12.80 4.52 35.12
C ALA A 161 -13.92 5.42 35.66
N ARG A 162 -14.99 5.64 34.89
CA ARG A 162 -16.17 6.39 35.34
C ARG A 162 -16.82 5.73 36.55
N GLN A 163 -16.97 4.41 36.51
CA GLN A 163 -17.58 3.64 37.59
C GLN A 163 -16.71 3.66 38.84
N VAL A 164 -15.39 3.52 38.69
CA VAL A 164 -14.43 3.61 39.81
C VAL A 164 -14.48 4.99 40.45
N VAL A 165 -14.43 6.08 39.66
CA VAL A 165 -14.50 7.45 40.19
C VAL A 165 -15.83 7.72 40.89
N ARG A 166 -16.95 7.27 40.32
CA ARG A 166 -18.27 7.38 40.99
C ARG A 166 -18.29 6.64 42.32
N GLN A 167 -17.70 5.45 42.38
CA GLN A 167 -17.63 4.68 43.61
C GLN A 167 -16.73 5.37 44.65
N GLU A 168 -15.57 5.89 44.24
CA GLU A 168 -14.65 6.56 45.14
C GLU A 168 -15.24 7.85 45.71
N LEU A 169 -15.93 8.66 44.90
CA LEU A 169 -16.63 9.86 45.39
C LEU A 169 -17.76 9.54 46.37
N ARG A 170 -18.36 8.35 46.28
CA ARG A 170 -19.38 7.89 47.25
C ARG A 170 -18.75 7.43 48.56
N CYS A 171 -17.57 6.81 48.51
CA CYS A 171 -16.84 6.33 49.68
C CYS A 171 -16.06 7.45 50.40
N ASN A 172 -15.58 8.43 49.63
CA ASN A 172 -14.70 9.50 50.09
C ASN A 172 -15.17 10.88 49.61
N PRO A 173 -16.09 11.52 50.35
CA PRO A 173 -16.59 12.85 50.01
C PRO A 173 -15.50 13.94 50.04
N GLN A 174 -14.40 13.73 50.78
CA GLN A 174 -13.32 14.71 50.89
C GLN A 174 -12.60 14.96 49.55
N ALA A 175 -12.69 14.03 48.61
CA ALA A 175 -12.20 14.20 47.24
C ALA A 175 -12.87 15.36 46.47
N LEU A 176 -13.95 15.95 46.99
CA LEU A 176 -14.60 17.13 46.42
C LEU A 176 -13.84 18.44 46.73
N GLN A 177 -13.03 18.50 47.79
CA GLN A 177 -12.29 19.71 48.17
C GLN A 177 -11.40 20.29 47.05
N PRO A 178 -10.52 19.51 46.40
CA PRO A 178 -9.69 20.04 45.32
C PRO A 178 -10.52 20.53 44.12
N VAL A 179 -11.69 19.94 43.89
CA VAL A 179 -12.60 20.34 42.81
C VAL A 179 -13.18 21.73 43.04
N VAL A 180 -13.57 22.00 44.28
CA VAL A 180 -14.09 23.31 44.67
C VAL A 180 -12.97 24.35 44.62
N ALA A 181 -11.77 24.00 45.09
CA ALA A 181 -10.60 24.89 45.00
C ALA A 181 -10.29 25.26 43.54
N GLU A 182 -10.20 24.28 42.64
CA GLU A 182 -9.96 24.51 41.20
C GLU A 182 -11.04 25.41 40.58
N ALA A 183 -12.31 25.18 40.90
CA ALA A 183 -13.41 26.01 40.39
C ALA A 183 -13.36 27.46 40.91
N LEU A 184 -12.91 27.66 42.15
CA LEU A 184 -12.71 29.00 42.72
C LEU A 184 -11.51 29.70 42.07
N ASP A 185 -10.41 28.99 41.84
CA ASP A 185 -9.21 29.49 41.17
C ASP A 185 -9.53 29.95 39.74
N MET A 186 -10.28 29.13 38.98
CA MET A 186 -10.69 29.47 37.62
C MET A 186 -11.55 30.75 37.54
N LEU A 187 -12.29 31.09 38.60
CA LEU A 187 -13.08 32.33 38.69
C LEU A 187 -12.31 33.51 39.32
N GLY A 188 -11.08 33.29 39.78
CA GLY A 188 -10.33 34.28 40.55
C GLY A 188 -11.04 34.69 41.85
N ALA A 189 -11.72 33.73 42.49
CA ALA A 189 -12.56 33.97 43.66
C ALA A 189 -11.76 34.33 44.94
N ASP A 190 -10.42 34.27 44.92
CA ASP A 190 -9.58 34.72 46.04
C ASP A 190 -9.82 36.19 46.42
N THR A 191 -10.14 37.03 45.43
CA THR A 191 -10.33 38.47 45.63
C THR A 191 -11.80 38.91 45.61
N LYS A 192 -12.70 38.04 45.14
CA LYS A 192 -14.10 38.35 44.80
C LYS A 192 -15.09 37.55 45.65
N PRO A 193 -16.30 38.06 45.93
CA PRO A 193 -17.35 37.25 46.55
C PRO A 193 -17.81 36.15 45.60
N ALA A 194 -17.95 34.94 46.12
CA ALA A 194 -18.42 33.79 45.35
C ALA A 194 -19.36 32.91 46.19
N VAL A 195 -20.31 32.26 45.52
CA VAL A 195 -21.27 31.34 46.12
C VAL A 195 -20.93 29.93 45.67
N VAL A 196 -20.72 29.02 46.61
CA VAL A 196 -20.49 27.60 46.34
C VAL A 196 -21.72 26.80 46.77
N ARG A 197 -22.36 26.14 45.81
CA ARG A 197 -23.54 25.30 46.01
C ARG A 197 -23.13 23.83 45.95
N LEU A 198 -23.53 23.06 46.95
CA LEU A 198 -23.22 21.63 47.10
C LEU A 198 -24.49 20.84 47.37
N ASN A 199 -24.46 19.53 47.11
CA ASN A 199 -25.53 18.64 47.54
C ASN A 199 -25.70 18.70 49.07
N PRO A 200 -26.92 18.64 49.63
CA PRO A 200 -27.14 18.73 51.08
C PRO A 200 -26.40 17.68 51.89
N GLU A 201 -26.29 16.44 51.39
CA GLU A 201 -25.59 15.35 52.09
C GLU A 201 -24.07 15.58 52.12
N ASP A 202 -23.50 16.05 51.02
CA ASP A 202 -22.08 16.37 50.92
C ASP A 202 -21.75 17.61 51.76
N PHE A 203 -22.62 18.62 51.74
CA PHE A 203 -22.46 19.82 52.55
C PHE A 203 -22.43 19.50 54.05
N GLN A 204 -23.33 18.63 54.53
CA GLN A 204 -23.37 18.23 55.93
C GLN A 204 -22.07 17.55 56.38
N GLN A 205 -21.45 16.75 55.52
CA GLN A 205 -20.23 16.01 55.83
C GLN A 205 -18.96 16.87 55.68
N LEU A 206 -18.96 17.79 54.72
CA LEU A 206 -17.76 18.51 54.29
C LEU A 206 -17.65 19.94 54.82
N GLN A 207 -18.74 20.56 55.30
CA GLN A 207 -18.75 21.98 55.69
C GLN A 207 -17.60 22.37 56.63
N ALA A 208 -17.32 21.56 57.66
CA ALA A 208 -16.24 21.83 58.60
C ALA A 208 -14.85 21.78 57.92
N HIS A 209 -14.63 20.76 57.08
CA HIS A 209 -13.36 20.57 56.37
C HIS A 209 -13.16 21.65 55.29
N LEU A 210 -14.20 21.98 54.52
CA LEU A 210 -14.15 23.00 53.47
C LEU A 210 -13.86 24.38 54.04
N ARG A 211 -14.49 24.77 55.15
CA ARG A 211 -14.22 26.05 55.81
C ARG A 211 -12.83 26.13 56.43
N ALA A 212 -12.28 25.02 56.89
CA ALA A 212 -10.92 24.95 57.41
C ALA A 212 -9.87 25.01 56.28
N ALA A 213 -10.13 24.32 55.16
CA ALA A 213 -9.23 24.25 54.01
C ALA A 213 -9.25 25.53 53.15
N LEU A 214 -10.41 26.16 53.00
CA LEU A 214 -10.62 27.38 52.21
C LEU A 214 -11.15 28.52 53.12
N PRO A 215 -10.31 29.10 53.99
CA PRO A 215 -10.71 30.17 54.90
C PRO A 215 -10.81 31.50 54.16
N ASN A 216 -11.89 31.70 53.41
CA ASN A 216 -12.18 32.97 52.74
C ASN A 216 -13.55 33.51 53.19
N PRO A 217 -13.60 34.67 53.89
CA PRO A 217 -14.84 35.22 54.43
C PRO A 217 -15.79 35.75 53.36
N LYS A 218 -15.34 35.88 52.10
CA LYS A 218 -16.16 36.29 50.96
C LYS A 218 -16.86 35.11 50.28
N LEU A 219 -16.61 33.87 50.73
CA LEU A 219 -17.27 32.66 50.22
C LEU A 219 -18.56 32.40 51.00
N GLU A 220 -19.66 32.33 50.27
CA GLU A 220 -20.93 31.85 50.79
C GLU A 220 -21.11 30.38 50.41
N TRP A 221 -21.44 29.53 51.39
CA TRP A 221 -21.66 28.10 51.16
C TRP A 221 -23.15 27.79 51.28
N LEU A 222 -23.73 27.25 50.22
CA LEU A 222 -25.16 26.93 50.14
C LEU A 222 -25.37 25.45 49.87
N SER A 223 -26.35 24.84 50.55
CA SER A 223 -26.82 23.50 50.21
C SER A 223 -27.95 23.60 49.18
N ASP A 224 -27.87 22.81 48.12
CA ASP A 224 -28.80 22.83 47.01
C ASP A 224 -29.11 21.40 46.53
N PRO A 225 -30.37 20.93 46.63
CA PRO A 225 -30.76 19.59 46.20
C PRO A 225 -30.72 19.38 44.68
N THR A 226 -30.63 20.44 43.87
CA THR A 226 -30.48 20.33 42.41
C THR A 226 -29.08 19.90 42.01
N VAL A 227 -28.09 20.04 42.90
CA VAL A 227 -26.71 19.60 42.68
C VAL A 227 -26.59 18.11 43.02
N ALA A 228 -26.11 17.32 42.07
CA ALA A 228 -25.85 15.89 42.27
C ALA A 228 -24.73 15.66 43.29
N LYS A 229 -24.76 14.51 43.98
CA LYS A 229 -23.70 14.11 44.93
C LYS A 229 -22.33 14.06 44.24
N GLY A 230 -21.29 14.55 44.92
CA GLY A 230 -19.93 14.69 44.38
C GLY A 230 -19.77 15.76 43.31
N GLY A 231 -20.76 16.66 43.17
CA GLY A 231 -20.72 17.83 42.31
C GLY A 231 -20.74 19.14 43.10
N CYS A 232 -20.32 20.22 42.45
CA CYS A 232 -20.40 21.57 42.99
C CYS A 232 -20.76 22.57 41.89
N LEU A 233 -21.41 23.66 42.26
CA LEU A 233 -21.67 24.80 41.38
C LEU A 233 -21.09 26.04 42.04
N VAL A 234 -20.19 26.72 41.34
CA VAL A 234 -19.51 27.92 41.85
C VAL A 234 -19.90 29.11 41.01
N GLU A 235 -20.40 30.16 41.65
CA GLU A 235 -20.87 31.38 40.99
C GLU A 235 -20.11 32.60 41.52
N SER A 236 -19.63 33.46 40.63
CA SER A 236 -18.92 34.71 40.98
C SER A 236 -19.12 35.77 39.90
N GLN A 237 -19.59 36.97 40.29
CA GLN A 237 -19.76 38.14 39.40
C GLN A 237 -20.42 37.86 38.04
N GLY A 238 -21.44 36.99 38.01
CA GLY A 238 -22.17 36.62 36.79
C GLY A 238 -21.53 35.51 35.95
N ALA A 239 -20.36 35.00 36.35
CA ALA A 239 -19.78 33.78 35.81
C ALA A 239 -20.11 32.57 36.70
N GLN A 240 -20.29 31.41 36.08
CA GLN A 240 -20.63 30.17 36.76
C GLN A 240 -19.76 29.03 36.25
N ILE A 241 -19.19 28.27 37.18
CA ILE A 241 -18.48 27.03 36.89
C ILE A 241 -19.25 25.86 37.50
N ASP A 242 -19.63 24.95 36.61
CA ASP A 242 -20.22 23.67 36.97
C ASP A 242 -19.09 22.63 37.13
N GLY A 243 -18.88 22.25 38.40
CA GLY A 243 -17.96 21.20 38.85
C GLY A 243 -18.63 19.84 39.00
N SER A 244 -19.79 19.62 38.38
CA SER A 244 -20.42 18.29 38.31
C SER A 244 -19.45 17.26 37.75
N LEU A 245 -19.60 16.03 38.23
CA LEU A 245 -18.79 14.91 37.76
C LEU A 245 -18.92 14.71 36.25
N GLU A 246 -20.10 14.95 35.67
CA GLU A 246 -20.35 14.81 34.23
C GLU A 246 -19.52 15.80 33.40
N ARG A 247 -19.51 17.10 33.75
CA ARG A 247 -18.69 18.08 33.02
C ARG A 247 -17.19 17.85 33.19
N ARG A 248 -16.75 17.42 34.37
CA ARG A 248 -15.34 17.07 34.62
C ARG A 248 -14.92 15.84 33.82
N TRP A 249 -15.81 14.85 33.76
CA TRP A 249 -15.62 13.66 32.95
C TRP A 249 -15.49 13.99 31.46
N GLN A 250 -16.39 14.81 30.93
CA GLN A 250 -16.33 15.26 29.54
C GLN A 250 -15.00 15.96 29.20
N ARG A 251 -14.51 16.85 30.09
CA ARG A 251 -13.20 17.50 29.92
C ARG A 251 -12.04 16.49 29.91
N ALA A 252 -12.05 15.53 30.83
CA ALA A 252 -11.00 14.51 30.92
C ALA A 252 -10.99 13.58 29.70
N VAL A 253 -12.16 13.18 29.22
CA VAL A 253 -12.31 12.29 28.07
C VAL A 253 -12.01 13.00 26.75
N ALA A 254 -12.34 14.28 26.62
CA ALA A 254 -12.01 15.08 25.44
C ALA A 254 -10.48 15.16 25.19
N ALA A 255 -9.67 15.18 26.25
CA ALA A 255 -8.21 15.16 26.13
C ALA A 255 -7.66 13.86 25.53
N LEU A 256 -8.44 12.77 25.55
CA LEU A 256 -8.10 11.46 24.97
C LEU A 256 -8.54 11.33 23.50
N GLY A 257 -9.04 12.40 22.88
CA GLY A 257 -9.54 12.37 21.49
C GLY A 257 -10.93 11.74 21.35
N LEU A 258 -11.54 11.30 22.45
CA LEU A 258 -12.94 10.93 22.51
C LEU A 258 -13.76 12.22 22.61
N VAL A 259 -14.02 12.87 21.48
CA VAL A 259 -15.05 13.92 21.43
C VAL A 259 -16.37 13.21 21.61
N SER A 260 -16.98 13.37 22.79
CA SER A 260 -18.26 12.76 23.12
C SER A 260 -19.33 13.29 22.17
N THR A 261 -19.75 12.49 21.19
CA THR A 261 -20.96 12.72 20.38
C THR A 261 -22.25 12.42 21.14
N TRP A 262 -22.17 12.19 22.46
CA TRP A 262 -23.29 11.77 23.29
C TRP A 262 -23.73 12.86 24.27
N TYR A 263 -24.57 13.77 23.75
CA TYR A 263 -25.77 14.29 24.43
C TYR A 263 -26.68 14.97 23.39
N ASP A 264 -27.38 14.17 22.56
CA ASP A 264 -28.60 14.61 21.88
C ASP A 264 -29.72 13.64 22.28
N GLY A 265 -30.21 13.83 23.50
CA GLY A 265 -31.18 12.95 24.14
C GLY A 265 -32.09 13.78 25.02
N GLY A 266 -32.97 14.57 24.39
CA GLY A 266 -33.99 15.31 25.13
C GLY A 266 -34.84 16.28 24.34
N ALA A 267 -35.58 15.83 23.31
CA ALA A 267 -36.92 16.35 23.02
C ALA A 267 -37.68 15.45 22.03
N GLY A 268 -38.31 14.41 22.56
CA GLY A 268 -39.59 13.99 21.98
C GLY A 268 -40.64 15.05 22.34
N HIS A 269 -41.16 15.76 21.34
CA HIS A 269 -42.52 16.32 21.38
C HIS A 269 -43.20 15.88 20.09
N GLY A 270 -44.22 15.03 20.25
CA GLY A 270 -45.08 14.59 19.15
C GLY A 270 -46.05 15.69 18.71
N ASN A 271 -46.40 15.65 17.44
CA ASN A 271 -47.73 15.31 16.93
C ASN A 271 -47.61 15.04 15.43
#